data_AF-A0A846CCR1-F1
#
_entry.id   AF-A0A846CCR1-F1
#
_cell.length_a   1.000
_cell.length_b   1.000
_cell.length_c   1.000
_cell.angle_alpha   90.00
_cell.angle_beta   90.00
_cell.angle_gamma   90.00
#
_symmetry.space_group_name_H-M   'P 1'
#
loop_
_entity.id
_entity.type
_entity.pdbx_description
1 polymer ?
#
loop_
_entity_poly.entity_id
_entity_poly.type
_entity_poly.pdbx_seq_one_letter_code
_entity_poly.pdbx_strand_id
1 'polypeptide(L)' 'MPGRYKNGQLVRIYGSSKIVQIDDIQLRGDKYYYSFVDPNTKIPLEVHFSNGGYKRDWQEERWLSSVK' A
#
# COMPACT_ATOMS: atom_id res chain seq x y z
N MET A 1 -7.04 -15.73 -5.58
CA MET A 1 -6.90 -14.59 -6.52
C MET A 1 -5.81 -13.70 -5.96
N PRO A 2 -4.81 -13.24 -6.74
CA PRO A 2 -3.84 -12.28 -6.22
C PRO A 2 -4.57 -11.00 -5.76
N GLY A 3 -4.03 -10.31 -4.76
CA GLY A 3 -4.57 -9.03 -4.28
C GLY A 3 -4.74 -8.00 -5.40
N ARG A 4 -5.41 -6.88 -5.10
CA ARG A 4 -5.73 -5.86 -6.12
C ARG A 4 -4.50 -5.30 -6.84
N TYR A 5 -3.34 -5.33 -6.18
CA TYR A 5 -2.08 -4.80 -6.68
C TYR A 5 -1.01 -5.89 -6.80
N LYS A 6 0.04 -5.59 -7.55
CA LYS A 6 1.16 -6.51 -7.81
C LYS A 6 2.48 -5.98 -7.28
N ASN A 7 3.40 -6.88 -6.98
CA ASN A 7 4.76 -6.53 -6.63
C ASN A 7 5.42 -5.75 -7.79
N GLY A 8 6.16 -4.69 -7.49
CA GLY A 8 6.74 -3.76 -8.45
C GLY A 8 5.79 -2.66 -8.95
N GLN A 9 4.51 -2.71 -8.61
CA GLN A 9 3.54 -1.73 -9.07
C GLN A 9 3.71 -0.39 -8.35
N LEU A 10 3.67 0.71 -9.11
CA LEU A 10 3.61 2.06 -8.57
C LEU A 10 2.18 2.41 -8.14
N VAL A 11 2.06 2.86 -6.89
CA VAL A 11 0.79 3.25 -6.28
C VAL A 11 0.93 4.58 -5.58
N ARG A 12 -0.16 5.35 -5.55
CA ARG A 12 -0.28 6.55 -4.73
C ARG A 12 -1.08 6.24 -3.48
N ILE A 13 -0.57 6.71 -2.34
CA ILE A 13 -1.23 6.60 -1.04
C ILE A 13 -2.27 7.72 -0.92
N TYR A 14 -3.51 7.37 -0.61
CA TYR A 14 -4.63 8.28 -0.43
C TYR A 14 -4.34 9.28 0.68
N GLY A 15 -4.68 10.55 0.46
CA GLY A 15 -4.33 11.64 1.37
C GLY A 15 -2.85 12.05 1.32
N SER A 16 -2.04 11.44 0.45
CA SER A 16 -0.65 11.82 0.20
C SER A 16 -0.41 12.10 -1.28
N SER A 17 0.50 13.03 -1.58
CA SER A 17 1.05 13.20 -2.92
C SER A 17 2.14 12.17 -3.25
N LYS A 18 2.56 11.36 -2.27
CA LYS A 18 3.67 10.43 -2.41
C LYS A 18 3.31 9.22 -3.27
N ILE A 19 4.15 8.95 -4.26
CA ILE A 19 4.12 7.72 -5.07
C ILE A 19 5.13 6.75 -4.47
N VAL A 20 4.70 5.52 -4.27
CA VAL A 20 5.53 4.44 -3.72
C VAL A 20 5.44 3.21 -4.62
N GLN A 21 6.44 2.34 -4.54
CA GLN A 21 6.41 1.04 -5.21
C GLN A 21 6.04 -0.04 -4.20
N ILE A 22 5.19 -0.98 -4.60
CA ILE A 22 4.92 -2.19 -3.82
C ILE A 22 6.14 -3.11 -3.91
N ASP A 23 6.64 -3.53 -2.75
CA ASP A 23 7.82 -4.38 -2.61
C ASP A 23 7.49 -5.80 -2.15
N ASP A 24 6.47 -5.94 -1.28
CA ASP A 24 6.00 -7.24 -0.83
C ASP A 24 4.49 -7.24 -0.59
N ILE A 25 3.88 -8.39 -0.79
CA ILE A 25 2.44 -8.61 -0.61
C ILE A 25 2.26 -9.86 0.24
N GLN A 26 1.73 -9.68 1.44
CA GLN A 26 1.50 -10.77 2.38
C GLN A 26 0.00 -10.97 2.60
N LEU A 27 -0.48 -12.19 2.37
CA LEU A 27 -1.82 -12.59 2.78
C LEU A 27 -1.76 -13.09 4.23
N ARG A 28 -2.44 -12.41 5.15
CA ARG A 28 -2.58 -12.83 6.54
C ARG A 28 -4.07 -12.98 6.87
N GLY A 29 -4.53 -14.23 6.95
CA GLY A 29 -5.95 -14.56 7.04
C GLY A 29 -6.66 -14.22 5.72
N ASP A 30 -7.62 -13.32 5.78
CA ASP A 30 -8.43 -12.84 4.66
C ASP A 30 -7.96 -11.47 4.11
N LYS A 31 -6.83 -10.94 4.62
CA LYS A 31 -6.35 -9.58 4.32
C LYS A 31 -4.99 -9.58 3.66
N TYR A 32 -4.83 -8.69 2.68
CA TYR A 32 -3.55 -8.39 2.04
C TYR A 32 -2.88 -7.20 2.73
N TYR A 33 -1.62 -7.41 3.10
CA TYR A 33 -0.73 -6.40 3.65
C TYR A 33 0.34 -6.09 2.63
N TYR A 34 0.64 -4.80 2.46
CA TYR A 34 1.55 -4.31 1.45
C TYR A 34 2.75 -3.63 2.13
N SER A 35 3.95 -4.02 1.72
CA SER A 35 5.17 -3.28 2.05
C SER A 35 5.54 -2.37 0.89
N PHE A 36 6.12 -1.21 1.22
CA PHE A 36 6.40 -0.17 0.24
C PHE A 36 7.87 0.22 0.27
N VAL A 37 8.39 0.58 -0.89
CA VAL A 37 9.70 1.22 -1.03
C VAL A 37 9.56 2.50 -1.84
N ASP A 38 10.51 3.42 -1.63
CA ASP A 38 10.67 4.57 -2.52
C ASP A 38 11.07 4.07 -3.92
N PRO A 39 10.37 4.51 -4.99
CA PRO A 39 10.59 3.94 -6.31
C PRO A 39 11.97 4.28 -6.89
N ASN A 40 12.60 5.38 -6.46
CA ASN A 40 13.89 5.84 -6.97
C ASN A 40 15.05 5.27 -6.17
N THR A 41 14.95 5.30 -4.85
CA THR A 41 16.04 4.94 -3.93
C THR A 41 15.95 3.50 -3.42
N LYS A 42 14.80 2.83 -3.61
CA LYS A 42 14.49 1.49 -3.07
C LYS A 42 14.57 1.40 -1.55
N ILE A 43 14.52 2.53 -0.85
CA ILE A 43 14.51 2.58 0.61
C ILE A 43 13.12 2.14 1.10
N PRO A 44 13.02 1.20 2.07
CA PRO A 44 11.75 0.83 2.69
C PRO A 44 11.01 2.02 3.29
N LEU A 45 9.71 2.09 3.05
CA LEU A 45 8.83 3.15 3.53
C LEU A 45 7.77 2.55 4.45
N GLU A 46 7.78 3.01 5.70
CA GLU A 46 6.72 2.70 6.64
C GLU A 46 5.56 3.67 6.42
N VAL A 47 4.37 3.12 6.16
CA VAL A 47 3.16 3.92 5.90
C VAL A 47 2.22 3.76 7.08
N HIS A 48 2.09 4.84 7.86
CA HIS A 48 1.17 4.89 8.99
C HIS A 48 -0.10 5.63 8.60
N PHE A 49 -1.22 4.94 8.63
CA PHE A 49 -2.53 5.55 8.46
C PHE A 49 -3.09 5.98 9.82
N SER A 50 -3.39 7.27 9.99
CA SER A 50 -4.02 7.78 11.20
C SER A 50 -5.50 7.38 11.25
N ASN A 51 -5.89 6.85 12.41
CA ASN A 51 -7.16 6.17 12.61
C ASN A 51 -8.29 7.20 12.83
N GLY A 52 -8.82 7.79 11.76
CA GLY A 52 -9.97 8.71 11.81
C GLY A 52 -11.32 8.04 12.12
N GLY A 53 -11.33 6.97 12.94
CA GLY A 53 -12.55 6.34 13.46
C GLY A 53 -13.08 5.12 12.72
N TYR A 54 -12.43 4.61 11.66
CA TYR A 54 -12.87 3.40 10.95
C TYR A 54 -11.74 2.38 10.79
N LYS A 55 -12.06 1.12 11.11
CA LYS A 55 -11.15 -0.05 11.17
C LYS A 55 -10.06 -0.04 10.08
N ARG A 56 -8.82 0.22 10.51
CA ARG A 56 -7.55 0.19 9.74
C ARG A 56 -7.49 -0.96 8.72
N ASP A 57 -7.89 -2.13 9.16
CA ASP A 57 -7.83 -3.40 8.44
C ASP A 57 -8.68 -3.50 7.16
N TRP A 58 -9.70 -2.64 7.00
CA TRP A 58 -10.61 -2.70 5.85
C TRP A 58 -10.24 -1.71 4.75
N GLN A 59 -9.20 -0.89 4.96
CA GLN A 59 -8.92 0.27 4.11
C GLN A 59 -7.55 0.27 3.43
N GLU A 60 -6.62 -0.63 3.76
CA GLU A 60 -5.27 -0.61 3.17
C GLU A 60 -5.29 -0.64 1.63
N GLU A 61 -6.05 -1.56 1.00
CA GLU A 61 -6.19 -1.56 -0.47
C GLU A 61 -7.01 -0.39 -1.02
N ARG A 62 -7.93 0.18 -0.22
CA ARG A 62 -8.77 1.32 -0.62
C ARG A 62 -8.02 2.64 -0.59
N TRP A 63 -6.99 2.73 0.24
CA TRP A 63 -6.10 3.87 0.32
C TRP A 63 -4.98 3.83 -0.71
N LEU A 64 -4.83 2.72 -1.43
CA LEU A 64 -3.95 2.70 -2.59
C LEU A 64 -4.74 3.03 -3.84
N SER A 65 -4.08 3.71 -4.77
CA SER A 65 -4.59 3.94 -6.12
C SER A 65 -3.46 3.73 -7.12
N SER A 66 -3.75 3.06 -8.24
CA SER A 66 -2.78 2.89 -9.31
C SER A 66 -2.39 4.24 -9.88
N VAL A 67 -1.10 4.47 -10.04
CA VAL A 67 -0.61 5.59 -10.86
C VAL A 67 -0.76 5.15 -12.32
N LYS A 68 -1.51 5.94 -13.11
CA LYS A 68 -1.62 5.74 -14.56
C LYS A 68 -0.35 6.20 -15.27
#